data_AF-A0A2V7LIS3-F1
#
_entry.id   AF-A0A2V7LIS3-F1
#
_cell.length_a   1.000
_cell.length_b   1.000
_cell.length_c   1.000
_cell.angle_alpha   90.00
_cell.angle_beta   90.00
_cell.angle_gamma   90.00
#
_symmetry.space_group_name_H-M   'P 1'
#
loop_
_entity.id
_entity.type
_entity.pdbx_description
1 polymer ?
#
loop_
_entity_poly.entity_id
_entity_poly.type
_entity_poly.pdbx_seq_one_letter_code
_entity_poly.pdbx_strand_id
1 'polypeptide(L)'
;MRAVVALLLAAGLGDTVIPAGTHIPIRFVQRVTSGKDTVGTAVLVQTMGALVSDSCVVVPPYRRAMGHVVVSKGGGKFGRHGKLGLRFDSLEVRPGRWVAISGLLDTLEYTKPAFLTDSGLVSSGKTSVAGVGKKLVPAGVAAAADIAAVPVALLGGYSLMHRGPPVRILPGEIGGLRLTAPLTVPDAGRCDPLTANRELTDPPALPKFLPRSENRTGTALGDPFNVLLIGTEAAIDSAFRGVGWIPAQKRSVMTVTREITAAIASRPAMNAPVSTQYFEGRPQDLAYELPGPNVRIRHHIRIWLLDTLAQVWVGAANKDVGVIFKPWEPQATHRIEPHIDHERDRVVHDLEASGCGDFLDYMTLPGAITEGRNVSGQKIVTDGRTAVVQVRGCGPPLTP
;
A
#
# COMPACT_ATOMS: atom_id res chain seq x y z
N MET A 1 46.29 -9.57 41.66
CA MET A 1 45.82 -8.61 40.65
C MET A 1 46.06 -9.23 39.27
N ARG A 2 45.01 -9.62 38.55
CA ARG A 2 45.10 -10.04 37.15
C ARG A 2 44.22 -9.09 36.35
N ALA A 3 44.85 -8.17 35.62
CA ALA A 3 44.17 -7.28 34.71
C ALA A 3 43.74 -8.07 33.47
N VAL A 4 42.43 -8.23 33.28
CA VAL A 4 41.85 -8.68 32.02
C VAL A 4 41.81 -7.45 31.12
N VAL A 5 42.71 -7.39 30.14
CA VAL A 5 42.66 -6.39 29.07
C VAL A 5 41.52 -6.78 28.14
N ALA A 6 40.43 -6.02 28.19
CA ALA A 6 39.39 -6.09 27.16
C ALA A 6 39.98 -5.51 25.88
N LEU A 7 40.28 -6.37 24.90
CA LEU A 7 40.55 -5.94 23.54
C LEU A 7 39.24 -5.41 22.95
N LEU A 8 39.06 -4.09 22.96
CA LEU A 8 38.10 -3.41 22.10
C LEU A 8 38.60 -3.57 20.66
N LEU A 9 38.01 -4.53 19.93
CA LEU A 9 38.12 -4.58 18.47
C LEU A 9 37.52 -3.28 17.93
N ALA A 10 38.39 -2.36 17.51
CA ALA A 10 38.01 -1.26 16.64
C ALA A 10 37.56 -1.87 15.31
N ALA A 11 36.25 -2.04 15.13
CA ALA A 11 35.67 -2.30 13.82
C ALA A 11 36.07 -1.14 12.91
N GLY A 12 36.79 -1.45 11.83
CA GLY A 12 37.44 -0.47 10.98
C GLY A 12 36.46 0.60 10.48
N LEU A 13 36.91 1.85 10.54
CA LEU A 13 36.36 2.99 9.81
C LEU A 13 36.62 2.75 8.31
N GLY A 14 35.83 1.88 7.71
CA GLY A 14 35.90 1.56 6.28
C GLY A 14 34.61 1.95 5.58
N ASP A 15 34.73 2.29 4.30
CA ASP A 15 33.58 2.39 3.42
C ASP A 15 32.95 1.00 3.27
N THR A 16 31.62 0.93 3.34
CA THR A 16 30.90 -0.32 3.07
C THR A 16 30.39 -0.31 1.64
N VAL A 17 30.62 -1.40 0.92
CA VAL A 17 30.19 -1.58 -0.47
C VAL A 17 28.96 -2.47 -0.52
N ILE A 18 27.84 -1.92 -0.95
CA ILE A 18 26.64 -2.68 -1.30
C ILE A 18 26.77 -3.09 -2.78
N PRO A 19 26.69 -4.39 -3.12
CA PRO A 19 26.98 -4.85 -4.47
C PRO A 19 25.95 -4.39 -5.51
N ALA A 20 26.36 -4.37 -6.78
CA ALA A 20 25.42 -4.24 -7.88
C ALA A 20 24.45 -5.44 -7.88
N GLY A 21 23.23 -5.21 -8.35
CA GLY A 21 22.14 -6.19 -8.31
C GLY A 21 21.36 -6.21 -7.00
N THR A 22 21.78 -5.48 -5.95
CA THR A 22 20.98 -5.37 -4.72
C THR A 22 19.61 -4.77 -5.01
N HIS A 23 18.57 -5.43 -4.53
CA HIS A 23 17.18 -5.00 -4.60
C HIS A 23 16.81 -4.27 -3.30
N ILE A 24 16.32 -3.05 -3.44
CA ILE A 24 15.93 -2.17 -2.34
C ILE A 24 14.42 -1.95 -2.46
N PRO A 25 13.59 -2.45 -1.52
CA PRO A 25 12.16 -2.18 -1.55
C PRO A 25 11.93 -0.69 -1.29
N ILE A 26 11.07 -0.08 -2.09
CA ILE A 26 10.78 1.35 -2.07
C ILE A 26 9.27 1.61 -2.07
N ARG A 27 8.87 2.74 -1.51
CA ARG A 27 7.53 3.32 -1.55
C ARG A 27 7.57 4.60 -2.35
N PHE A 28 6.61 4.79 -3.26
CA PHE A 28 6.42 6.07 -3.91
C PHE A 28 5.69 7.04 -2.99
N VAL A 29 6.25 8.23 -2.76
CA VAL A 29 5.59 9.27 -1.93
C VAL A 29 4.70 10.19 -2.77
N GLN A 30 4.86 10.16 -4.10
CA GLN A 30 4.14 10.99 -5.04
C GLN A 30 3.58 10.20 -6.22
N ARG A 31 2.62 10.80 -6.90
CA ARG A 31 2.06 10.25 -8.15
C ARG A 31 3.02 10.52 -9.30
N VAL A 32 3.25 9.53 -10.15
CA VAL A 32 3.95 9.68 -11.44
C VAL A 32 3.10 9.10 -12.56
N THR A 33 2.87 9.87 -13.63
CA THR A 33 1.97 9.53 -14.74
C THR A 33 2.64 9.76 -16.08
N SER A 34 2.72 8.70 -16.90
CA SER A 34 3.34 8.81 -18.22
C SER A 34 2.56 9.75 -19.16
N GLY A 35 3.29 10.55 -19.92
CA GLY A 35 2.76 11.60 -20.80
C GLY A 35 2.30 12.87 -20.09
N LYS A 36 2.21 12.87 -18.75
CA LYS A 36 1.99 14.08 -17.94
C LYS A 36 3.31 14.54 -17.31
N ASP A 37 3.97 13.64 -16.60
CA ASP A 37 5.28 13.86 -16.00
C ASP A 37 6.34 13.57 -17.07
N THR A 38 7.08 14.58 -17.47
CA THR A 38 7.98 14.54 -18.63
C THR A 38 9.37 14.04 -18.25
N VAL A 39 10.22 13.76 -19.25
CA VAL A 39 11.63 13.43 -19.01
C VAL A 39 12.28 14.55 -18.18
N GLY A 40 13.03 14.17 -17.15
CA GLY A 40 13.65 15.08 -16.18
C GLY A 40 12.77 15.43 -14.98
N THR A 41 11.48 15.07 -14.96
CA THR A 41 10.65 15.25 -13.75
C THR A 41 11.23 14.45 -12.58
N ALA A 42 11.47 15.13 -11.46
CA ALA A 42 11.99 14.52 -10.24
C ALA A 42 10.98 13.52 -9.65
N VAL A 43 11.51 12.43 -9.10
CA VAL A 43 10.75 11.37 -8.45
C VAL A 43 11.37 11.10 -7.08
N LEU A 44 10.61 11.35 -6.02
CA LEU A 44 11.01 10.99 -4.67
C LEU A 44 10.37 9.64 -4.31
N VAL A 45 11.17 8.79 -3.70
CA VAL A 45 10.73 7.52 -3.10
C VAL A 45 11.36 7.37 -1.72
N GLN A 46 10.83 6.45 -0.94
CA GLN A 46 11.33 6.13 0.40
C GLN A 46 11.68 4.64 0.46
N THR A 47 12.82 4.26 1.01
CA THR A 47 13.15 2.85 1.23
C THR A 47 12.21 2.25 2.27
N MET A 48 11.90 0.96 2.16
CA MET A 48 11.02 0.28 3.13
C MET A 48 11.78 -0.61 4.09
N GLY A 49 13.04 -0.92 3.80
CA GLY A 49 13.88 -1.79 4.60
C GLY A 49 15.28 -1.21 4.78
N ALA A 50 15.98 -1.70 5.80
CA ALA A 50 17.38 -1.39 6.02
C ALA A 50 18.24 -2.03 4.92
N LEU A 51 19.31 -1.34 4.51
CA LEU A 51 20.42 -2.00 3.82
C LEU A 51 21.38 -2.53 4.86
N VAL A 52 21.58 -3.84 4.84
CA VAL A 52 22.40 -4.55 5.81
C VAL A 52 23.62 -5.14 5.10
N SER A 53 24.79 -5.01 5.71
CA SER A 53 26.03 -5.70 5.30
C SER A 53 26.71 -6.22 6.56
N ASP A 54 27.19 -7.46 6.54
CA ASP A 54 27.89 -8.09 7.67
C ASP A 54 27.15 -7.93 9.01
N SER A 55 25.83 -8.16 8.99
CA SER A 55 24.91 -7.99 10.15
C SER A 55 24.82 -6.57 10.73
N CYS A 56 25.34 -5.56 10.03
CA CYS A 56 25.25 -4.16 10.38
C CYS A 56 24.25 -3.42 9.50
N VAL A 57 23.42 -2.56 10.11
CA VAL A 57 22.58 -1.62 9.37
C VAL A 57 23.47 -0.52 8.78
N VAL A 58 23.68 -0.56 7.46
CA VAL A 58 24.48 0.42 6.71
C VAL A 58 23.63 1.65 6.36
N VAL A 59 22.40 1.39 5.91
CA VAL A 59 21.39 2.42 5.63
C VAL A 59 20.14 2.04 6.41
N PRO A 60 19.66 2.87 7.35
CA PRO A 60 18.41 2.61 8.06
C PRO A 60 17.22 2.51 7.10
N PRO A 61 16.11 1.87 7.51
CA PRO A 61 14.88 1.86 6.72
C PRO A 61 14.29 3.28 6.61
N TYR A 62 13.31 3.45 5.73
CA TYR A 62 12.52 4.68 5.60
C TYR A 62 13.31 5.92 5.19
N ARG A 63 14.43 5.72 4.48
CA ARG A 63 15.28 6.79 3.95
C ARG A 63 14.82 7.24 2.57
N ARG A 64 15.10 8.49 2.23
CA ARG A 64 14.69 9.06 0.94
C ARG A 64 15.65 8.63 -0.17
N ALA A 65 15.12 8.37 -1.35
CA ALA A 65 15.90 8.26 -2.58
C ALA A 65 15.28 9.13 -3.66
N MET A 66 16.14 9.82 -4.41
CA MET A 66 15.72 10.70 -5.51
C MET A 66 16.09 10.08 -6.84
N GLY A 67 15.21 10.28 -7.79
CA GLY A 67 15.38 9.89 -9.17
C GLY A 67 14.71 10.86 -10.12
N HIS A 68 14.68 10.48 -11.39
CA HIS A 68 14.00 11.24 -12.42
C HIS A 68 13.40 10.34 -13.50
N VAL A 69 12.44 10.89 -14.22
CA VAL A 69 11.83 10.24 -15.37
C VAL A 69 12.80 10.28 -16.56
N VAL A 70 13.12 9.12 -17.13
CA VAL A 70 13.97 9.00 -18.34
C VAL A 70 13.19 8.67 -19.60
N VAL A 71 12.01 8.07 -19.46
CA VAL A 71 11.08 7.83 -20.57
C VAL A 71 9.69 8.20 -20.11
N SER A 72 8.99 9.03 -20.88
CA SER A 72 7.57 9.32 -20.64
C SER A 72 6.78 9.38 -21.93
N LYS A 73 5.96 8.36 -22.15
CA LYS A 73 5.03 8.28 -23.28
C LYS A 73 3.63 8.02 -22.72
N GLY A 74 2.72 8.96 -22.94
CA GLY A 74 1.30 8.75 -22.63
C GLY A 74 0.68 7.68 -23.52
N GLY A 75 -0.56 7.33 -23.23
CA GLY A 75 -1.34 6.48 -24.13
C GLY A 75 -1.60 7.15 -25.48
N GLY A 76 -1.29 6.44 -26.56
CA GLY A 76 -1.43 6.92 -27.93
C GLY A 76 -2.80 6.59 -28.54
N LYS A 77 -3.05 7.10 -29.76
CA LYS A 77 -4.22 6.73 -30.57
C LYS A 77 -4.27 5.21 -30.79
N PHE A 78 -5.45 4.69 -31.14
CA PHE A 78 -5.69 3.25 -31.34
C PHE A 78 -5.36 2.41 -30.09
N GLY A 79 -5.56 2.97 -28.90
CA GLY A 79 -5.29 2.25 -27.66
C GLY A 79 -3.82 1.96 -27.36
N ARG A 80 -2.85 2.60 -28.04
CA ARG A 80 -1.42 2.32 -27.82
C ARG A 80 -1.03 2.58 -26.37
N HIS A 81 -0.40 1.59 -25.75
CA HIS A 81 0.03 1.63 -24.35
C HIS A 81 1.06 2.73 -24.08
N GLY A 82 0.90 3.38 -22.93
CA GLY A 82 1.89 4.32 -22.39
C GLY A 82 3.14 3.58 -21.92
N LYS A 83 4.25 4.32 -21.81
CA LYS A 83 5.52 3.82 -21.29
C LYS A 83 6.12 4.83 -20.31
N LEU A 84 6.71 4.34 -19.23
CA LEU A 84 7.37 5.13 -18.21
C LEU A 84 8.69 4.45 -17.85
N GLY A 85 9.78 5.21 -17.80
CA GLY A 85 11.07 4.73 -17.31
C GLY A 85 11.58 5.68 -16.24
N LEU A 86 12.09 5.13 -15.15
CA LEU A 86 12.64 5.87 -14.02
C LEU A 86 14.10 5.46 -13.80
N ARG A 87 14.93 6.43 -13.41
CA ARG A 87 16.26 6.17 -12.84
C ARG A 87 16.34 6.81 -11.48
N PHE A 88 17.09 6.18 -10.59
CA PHE A 88 17.36 6.69 -9.25
C PHE A 88 18.83 7.02 -9.13
N ASP A 89 19.12 8.25 -8.71
CA ASP A 89 20.44 8.86 -8.83
C ASP A 89 21.07 9.12 -7.46
N SER A 90 20.28 9.24 -6.41
CA SER A 90 20.80 9.46 -5.05
C SER A 90 19.95 8.79 -3.98
N LEU A 91 20.63 8.39 -2.90
CA LEU A 91 20.05 7.78 -1.71
C LEU A 91 20.54 8.54 -0.48
N GLU A 92 19.61 8.89 0.41
CA GLU A 92 19.92 9.43 1.72
C GLU A 92 20.36 8.28 2.65
N VAL A 93 21.65 8.21 2.98
CA VAL A 93 22.16 7.14 3.85
C VAL A 93 22.00 7.47 5.33
N ARG A 94 21.99 8.77 5.67
CA ARG A 94 21.75 9.34 7.00
C ARG A 94 21.03 10.68 6.83
N PRO A 95 20.34 11.21 7.85
CA PRO A 95 19.68 12.51 7.76
C PRO A 95 20.60 13.59 7.15
N GLY A 96 20.24 14.12 5.98
CA GLY A 96 21.00 15.14 5.26
C GLY A 96 22.26 14.64 4.51
N ARG A 97 22.68 13.38 4.68
CA ARG A 97 23.82 12.79 3.97
C ARG A 97 23.33 11.97 2.78
N TRP A 98 23.58 12.48 1.57
CA TRP A 98 23.23 11.84 0.32
C TRP A 98 24.45 11.23 -0.35
N VAL A 99 24.25 10.07 -0.99
CA VAL A 99 25.26 9.41 -1.83
C VAL A 99 24.66 9.16 -3.21
N ALA A 100 25.52 9.18 -4.23
CA ALA A 100 25.11 8.83 -5.58
C ALA A 100 24.84 7.32 -5.67
N ILE A 101 23.77 6.97 -6.37
CA ILE A 101 23.44 5.58 -6.74
C ILE A 101 23.19 5.51 -8.24
N SER A 102 23.32 4.32 -8.80
CA SER A 102 22.80 4.00 -10.12
C SER A 102 21.70 2.97 -9.96
N GLY A 103 20.45 3.42 -9.88
CA GLY A 103 19.30 2.57 -9.66
C GLY A 103 18.34 2.54 -10.85
N LEU A 104 17.75 1.38 -11.10
CA LEU A 104 16.62 1.19 -12.00
C LEU A 104 15.40 0.69 -11.23
N LEU A 105 14.23 0.97 -11.76
CA LEU A 105 12.99 0.36 -11.28
C LEU A 105 13.00 -1.14 -11.64
N ASP A 106 12.69 -1.98 -10.67
CA ASP A 106 12.83 -3.43 -10.76
C ASP A 106 11.52 -4.17 -10.52
N THR A 107 10.68 -3.68 -9.60
CA THR A 107 9.32 -4.17 -9.38
C THR A 107 8.34 -3.03 -9.10
N LEU A 108 7.04 -3.27 -9.33
CA LEU A 108 5.93 -2.40 -8.96
C LEU A 108 4.72 -3.24 -8.57
N GLU A 109 4.10 -2.92 -7.43
CA GLU A 109 3.01 -3.68 -6.81
C GLU A 109 1.87 -4.00 -7.79
N TYR A 110 1.47 -3.02 -8.61
CA TYR A 110 0.33 -3.17 -9.51
C TYR A 110 0.71 -3.50 -10.96
N THR A 111 1.99 -3.72 -11.23
CA THR A 111 2.50 -4.05 -12.56
C THR A 111 2.92 -5.51 -12.61
N LYS A 112 2.33 -6.28 -13.53
CA LYS A 112 2.77 -7.67 -13.75
C LYS A 112 4.20 -7.67 -14.31
N PRO A 113 5.05 -8.66 -13.97
CA PRO A 113 6.43 -8.74 -14.44
C PRO A 113 6.58 -8.60 -15.96
N ALA A 114 5.66 -9.16 -16.75
CA ALA A 114 5.68 -9.05 -18.22
C ALA A 114 5.55 -7.61 -18.77
N PHE A 115 5.20 -6.62 -17.95
CA PHE A 115 5.07 -5.21 -18.33
C PHE A 115 6.19 -4.32 -17.77
N LEU A 116 7.20 -4.91 -17.14
CA LEU A 116 8.39 -4.24 -16.63
C LEU A 116 9.63 -4.94 -17.21
N THR A 117 10.47 -4.20 -17.93
CA THR A 117 11.69 -4.74 -18.53
C THR A 117 12.87 -4.68 -17.55
N ASP A 118 13.91 -5.46 -17.80
CA ASP A 118 15.16 -5.44 -17.00
C ASP A 118 15.85 -4.05 -17.01
N SER A 119 15.58 -3.23 -18.03
CA SER A 119 16.04 -1.85 -18.12
C SER A 119 15.21 -0.86 -17.29
N GLY A 120 14.22 -1.33 -16.53
CA GLY A 120 13.34 -0.52 -15.70
C GLY A 120 12.26 0.26 -16.47
N LEU A 121 11.93 -0.18 -17.68
CA LEU A 121 10.87 0.42 -18.48
C LEU A 121 9.54 -0.27 -18.18
N VAL A 122 8.59 0.49 -17.63
CA VAL A 122 7.21 0.09 -17.41
C VAL A 122 6.40 0.39 -18.66
N SER A 123 5.61 -0.57 -19.13
CA SER A 123 4.55 -0.34 -20.11
C SER A 123 3.20 -0.44 -19.42
N SER A 124 2.22 0.36 -19.85
CA SER A 124 0.87 0.17 -19.31
C SER A 124 0.39 -1.20 -19.76
N GLY A 125 0.16 -2.10 -18.81
CA GLY A 125 -0.36 -3.41 -19.16
C GLY A 125 -1.76 -3.28 -19.76
N LYS A 126 -2.23 -4.37 -20.37
CA LYS A 126 -3.65 -4.69 -20.21
C LYS A 126 -3.82 -4.97 -18.71
N THR A 127 -3.99 -3.93 -17.88
CA THR A 127 -4.77 -4.13 -16.65
C THR A 127 -6.00 -4.90 -17.09
N SER A 128 -6.41 -5.89 -16.31
CA SER A 128 -7.56 -6.76 -16.61
C SER A 128 -8.83 -5.92 -16.80
N VAL A 129 -8.93 -5.35 -17.99
CA VAL A 129 -9.97 -4.48 -18.54
C VAL A 129 -10.59 -5.33 -19.65
N ALA A 130 -11.11 -6.47 -19.24
CA ALA A 130 -12.48 -6.75 -19.66
C ALA A 130 -13.33 -5.92 -18.70
N GLY A 131 -13.77 -4.76 -19.17
CA GLY A 131 -15.07 -4.29 -18.72
C GLY A 131 -16.05 -5.45 -18.89
N VAL A 132 -16.80 -5.76 -17.85
CA VAL A 132 -18.03 -6.52 -18.00
C VAL A 132 -18.83 -5.75 -19.04
N GLY A 133 -18.88 -6.30 -20.25
CA GLY A 133 -19.24 -5.60 -21.48
C GLY A 133 -18.62 -6.23 -22.74
N LYS A 134 -17.49 -6.96 -22.62
CA LYS A 134 -17.02 -7.88 -23.67
C LYS A 134 -17.60 -9.29 -23.51
N LYS A 135 -18.93 -9.42 -23.41
CA LYS A 135 -19.56 -10.57 -24.07
C LYS A 135 -19.82 -10.09 -25.49
N LEU A 136 -19.10 -10.66 -26.45
CA LEU A 136 -19.52 -10.61 -27.84
C LEU A 136 -20.99 -11.01 -27.85
N VAL A 137 -21.88 -10.10 -28.23
CA VAL A 137 -23.12 -10.51 -28.86
C VAL A 137 -22.66 -11.22 -30.13
N PRO A 138 -22.95 -12.52 -30.32
CA PRO A 138 -22.60 -13.21 -31.54
C PRO A 138 -23.16 -12.41 -32.71
N ALA A 139 -22.32 -12.15 -33.71
CA ALA A 139 -22.78 -11.65 -35.01
C ALA A 139 -23.67 -12.74 -35.62
N GLY A 140 -24.97 -12.67 -35.37
CA GLY A 140 -25.92 -13.69 -35.83
C GLY A 140 -27.17 -13.84 -34.97
N VAL A 141 -27.87 -12.76 -34.63
CA VAL A 141 -29.33 -12.82 -34.41
C VAL A 141 -29.93 -11.58 -35.06
N ALA A 142 -30.14 -11.64 -36.37
CA ALA A 142 -31.13 -10.81 -37.02
C ALA A 142 -32.48 -11.51 -36.82
N ALA A 143 -33.26 -11.06 -35.85
CA ALA A 143 -34.68 -11.38 -35.79
C ALA A 143 -35.44 -10.35 -34.94
N ALA A 144 -36.26 -9.57 -35.66
CA ALA A 144 -37.49 -8.93 -35.22
C ALA A 144 -37.43 -7.89 -34.08
N ALA A 145 -37.32 -6.61 -34.46
CA ALA A 145 -38.10 -5.52 -33.88
C ALA A 145 -38.01 -4.28 -34.79
N ASP A 146 -39.15 -3.75 -35.21
CA ASP A 146 -39.30 -2.50 -35.96
C ASP A 146 -38.81 -1.28 -35.15
N ILE A 147 -37.51 -1.05 -35.15
CA ILE A 147 -36.91 0.18 -34.61
C ILE A 147 -35.85 0.65 -35.60
N ALA A 148 -35.97 1.91 -36.01
CA ALA A 148 -35.17 2.61 -37.00
C ALA A 148 -33.68 2.21 -36.97
N ALA A 149 -33.19 1.75 -38.12
CA ALA A 149 -31.81 1.38 -38.35
C ALA A 149 -30.87 2.59 -38.18
N VAL A 150 -30.36 2.80 -36.96
CA VAL A 150 -29.16 3.61 -36.74
C VAL A 150 -27.98 2.80 -37.30
N PRO A 151 -27.21 3.32 -38.27
CA PRO A 151 -26.15 2.55 -38.90
C PRO A 151 -25.11 2.11 -37.87
N VAL A 152 -24.82 0.80 -37.85
CA VAL A 152 -23.78 0.15 -37.04
C VAL A 152 -22.36 0.51 -37.56
N ALA A 153 -22.18 1.72 -38.11
CA ALA A 153 -20.89 2.30 -38.49
C ALA A 153 -20.21 3.03 -37.32
N LEU A 154 -20.93 3.32 -36.23
CA LEU A 154 -20.40 4.08 -35.08
C LEU A 154 -19.46 3.27 -34.16
N LEU A 155 -19.51 1.93 -34.19
CA LEU A 155 -18.65 1.09 -33.34
C LEU A 155 -17.19 1.01 -33.86
N GLY A 156 -16.99 1.12 -35.18
CA GLY A 156 -15.65 1.25 -35.76
C GLY A 156 -14.98 2.59 -35.45
N GLY A 157 -15.77 3.67 -35.41
CA GLY A 157 -15.30 5.02 -35.05
C GLY A 157 -14.90 5.18 -33.58
N TYR A 158 -15.58 4.47 -32.66
CA TYR A 158 -15.27 4.52 -31.23
C TYR A 158 -13.85 4.03 -30.92
N SER A 159 -13.39 2.98 -31.61
CA SER A 159 -12.04 2.43 -31.46
C SER A 159 -10.92 3.39 -31.94
N LEU A 160 -11.24 4.32 -32.85
CA LEU A 160 -10.28 5.28 -33.42
C LEU A 160 -10.00 6.48 -32.51
N MET A 161 -10.94 6.83 -31.61
CA MET A 161 -10.84 8.02 -30.76
C MET A 161 -10.25 7.76 -29.36
N HIS A 162 -10.20 6.53 -28.88
CA HIS A 162 -9.69 6.26 -27.53
C HIS A 162 -8.16 6.18 -27.48
N ARG A 163 -7.58 7.07 -26.68
CA ARG A 163 -6.18 6.95 -26.27
C ARG A 163 -6.02 5.75 -25.34
N GLY A 164 -4.92 5.02 -25.49
CA GLY A 164 -4.56 3.94 -24.57
C GLY A 164 -4.39 4.44 -23.13
N PRO A 165 -4.34 3.54 -22.14
CA PRO A 165 -4.09 3.94 -20.76
C PRO A 165 -2.63 4.41 -20.58
N PRO A 166 -2.37 5.50 -19.84
CA PRO A 166 -1.01 5.84 -19.40
C PRO A 166 -0.55 4.88 -18.30
N VAL A 167 0.76 4.83 -18.04
CA VAL A 167 1.29 4.24 -16.81
C VAL A 167 1.02 5.23 -15.68
N ARG A 168 0.55 4.74 -14.53
CA ARG A 168 0.31 5.54 -13.33
C ARG A 168 0.90 4.81 -12.14
N ILE A 169 1.83 5.46 -11.46
CA ILE A 169 2.34 5.06 -10.16
C ILE A 169 1.65 5.94 -9.12
N LEU A 170 1.11 5.31 -8.07
CA LEU A 170 0.33 6.01 -7.05
C LEU A 170 1.18 6.36 -5.82
N PRO A 171 0.84 7.43 -5.09
CA PRO A 171 1.35 7.61 -3.74
C PRO A 171 1.02 6.39 -2.89
N GLY A 172 2.00 5.92 -2.14
CA GLY A 172 1.94 4.71 -1.35
C GLY A 172 2.29 3.43 -2.08
N GLU A 173 2.24 3.37 -3.41
CA GLU A 173 2.56 2.15 -4.17
C GLU A 173 3.96 1.64 -3.84
N ILE A 174 4.08 0.33 -3.60
CA ILE A 174 5.37 -0.32 -3.33
C ILE A 174 6.02 -0.73 -4.65
N GLY A 175 7.34 -0.59 -4.74
CA GLY A 175 8.15 -1.14 -5.80
C GLY A 175 9.51 -1.61 -5.29
N GLY A 176 10.37 -1.94 -6.23
CA GLY A 176 11.77 -2.30 -5.98
C GLY A 176 12.68 -1.45 -6.83
N LEU A 177 13.77 -0.98 -6.23
CA LEU A 177 14.88 -0.36 -6.92
C LEU A 177 16.03 -1.37 -6.97
N ARG A 178 16.58 -1.63 -8.15
CA ARG A 178 17.77 -2.47 -8.31
C ARG A 178 18.98 -1.62 -8.63
N LEU A 179 20.05 -1.79 -7.85
CA LEU A 179 21.34 -1.14 -8.12
C LEU A 179 21.98 -1.74 -9.38
N THR A 180 22.38 -0.92 -10.33
CA THR A 180 23.11 -1.34 -11.53
C THR A 180 24.62 -1.21 -11.40
N ALA A 181 25.09 -0.52 -10.36
CA ALA A 181 26.49 -0.40 -9.99
C ALA A 181 26.62 -0.53 -8.46
N PRO A 182 27.80 -0.92 -7.94
CA PRO A 182 28.03 -0.97 -6.50
C PRO A 182 27.81 0.41 -5.85
N LEU A 183 27.16 0.42 -4.70
CA LEU A 183 26.99 1.61 -3.88
C LEU A 183 28.06 1.61 -2.78
N THR A 184 28.88 2.66 -2.74
CA THR A 184 29.85 2.86 -1.67
C THR A 184 29.24 3.80 -0.63
N VAL A 185 29.07 3.34 0.60
CA VAL A 185 28.56 4.12 1.72
C VAL A 185 29.73 4.54 2.62
N PRO A 186 30.11 5.82 2.61
CA PRO A 186 31.26 6.28 3.38
C PRO A 186 30.97 6.37 4.87
N ASP A 187 31.98 6.05 5.68
CA ASP A 187 31.94 6.02 7.15
C ASP A 187 30.77 5.19 7.71
N ALA A 188 30.57 3.98 7.20
CA ALA A 188 29.59 3.04 7.74
C ALA A 188 29.92 2.58 9.17
N GLY A 189 31.09 2.97 9.72
CA GLY A 189 31.62 2.61 11.05
C GLY A 189 30.76 2.92 12.27
N ARG A 190 29.54 3.44 12.10
CA ARG A 190 28.50 3.36 13.13
C ARG A 190 27.54 2.24 12.73
N CYS A 191 27.94 1.02 13.05
CA CYS A 191 27.09 -0.16 12.97
C CYS A 191 26.05 -0.03 14.08
N ASP A 192 24.82 0.33 13.71
CA ASP A 192 23.69 0.11 14.61
C ASP A 192 23.37 -1.40 14.52
N PRO A 193 23.63 -2.18 15.58
CA PRO A 193 23.30 -3.60 15.55
C PRO A 193 21.80 -3.73 15.32
N LEU A 194 21.39 -4.71 14.50
CA LEU A 194 19.97 -5.01 14.25
C LEU A 194 19.15 -5.20 15.54
N THR A 195 19.84 -5.51 16.64
CA THR A 195 19.32 -5.72 18.00
C THR A 195 19.47 -4.51 18.92
N ALA A 196 19.71 -3.29 18.42
CA ALA A 196 19.69 -2.10 19.27
C ALA A 196 18.32 -2.04 19.96
N ASN A 197 18.30 -2.41 21.24
CA ASN A 197 17.13 -2.42 22.10
C ASN A 197 16.49 -1.04 22.01
N ARG A 198 15.49 -0.87 21.15
CA ARG A 198 14.54 0.23 21.33
C ARG A 198 13.99 -0.01 22.73
N GLU A 199 14.02 1.02 23.55
CA GLU A 199 13.27 1.05 24.80
C GLU A 199 11.78 1.06 24.40
N LEU A 200 11.28 -0.12 24.03
CA LEU A 200 9.91 -0.31 23.60
C LEU A 200 9.06 -0.21 24.87
N THR A 201 8.06 0.65 24.82
CA THR A 201 7.12 0.76 25.94
C THR A 201 6.35 -0.55 26.02
N ASP A 202 6.33 -1.20 27.19
CA ASP A 202 5.48 -2.37 27.37
C ASP A 202 4.03 -1.98 27.08
N PRO A 203 3.30 -2.75 26.25
CA PRO A 203 1.91 -2.45 25.96
C PRO A 203 1.09 -2.49 27.27
N PRO A 204 0.12 -1.57 27.44
CA PRO A 204 -0.72 -1.56 28.62
C PRO A 204 -1.53 -2.86 28.70
N ALA A 205 -1.90 -3.25 29.92
CA ALA A 205 -2.81 -4.37 30.13
C ALA A 205 -4.14 -4.09 29.41
N LEU A 206 -4.59 -5.03 28.58
CA LEU A 206 -5.81 -4.89 27.80
C LEU A 206 -7.04 -5.41 28.58
N PRO A 207 -8.21 -4.79 28.41
CA PRO A 207 -9.46 -5.39 28.89
C PRO A 207 -9.72 -6.74 28.20
N LYS A 208 -10.62 -7.54 28.76
CA LYS A 208 -11.06 -8.79 28.12
C LYS A 208 -12.13 -8.47 27.07
N PHE A 209 -11.91 -8.90 25.84
CA PHE A 209 -12.85 -8.78 24.73
C PHE A 209 -12.66 -9.92 23.74
N LEU A 210 -13.62 -10.11 22.84
CA LEU A 210 -13.47 -11.00 21.69
C LEU A 210 -12.76 -10.22 20.56
N PRO A 211 -11.61 -10.67 20.03
CA PRO A 211 -10.81 -9.88 19.10
C PRO A 211 -11.34 -9.93 17.66
N ARG A 212 -12.63 -9.67 17.49
CA ARG A 212 -13.34 -9.64 16.20
C ARG A 212 -14.40 -8.56 16.23
N SER A 213 -14.56 -7.88 15.10
CA SER A 213 -15.74 -7.07 14.86
C SER A 213 -16.98 -7.96 14.64
N GLU A 214 -18.12 -7.34 14.40
CA GLU A 214 -19.42 -7.99 14.21
C GLU A 214 -20.31 -7.19 13.25
N ASN A 215 -21.42 -7.79 12.84
CA ASN A 215 -22.50 -7.07 12.17
C ASN A 215 -23.28 -6.22 13.19
N ARG A 216 -24.19 -5.35 12.69
CA ARG A 216 -24.96 -4.42 13.54
C ARG A 216 -25.76 -5.10 14.66
N THR A 217 -26.18 -6.35 14.46
CA THR A 217 -27.02 -7.10 15.39
C THR A 217 -26.22 -8.02 16.31
N GLY A 218 -24.89 -8.09 16.18
CA GLY A 218 -24.03 -9.01 16.93
C GLY A 218 -24.26 -10.49 16.62
N THR A 219 -24.96 -10.81 15.53
CA THR A 219 -25.33 -12.19 15.16
C THR A 219 -24.31 -12.86 14.26
N ALA A 220 -23.39 -12.09 13.67
CA ALA A 220 -22.33 -12.60 12.81
C ALA A 220 -21.01 -11.91 13.12
N LEU A 221 -19.97 -12.72 13.32
CA LEU A 221 -18.61 -12.23 13.55
C LEU A 221 -17.99 -11.69 12.25
N GLY A 222 -17.24 -10.62 12.39
CA GLY A 222 -16.59 -9.86 11.34
C GLY A 222 -15.09 -10.12 11.24
N ASP A 223 -14.36 -9.11 10.78
CA ASP A 223 -12.92 -9.20 10.59
C ASP A 223 -12.20 -9.25 11.96
N PRO A 224 -11.16 -10.08 12.13
CA PRO A 224 -10.39 -10.14 13.37
C PRO A 224 -9.53 -8.88 13.54
N PHE A 225 -9.26 -8.52 14.80
CA PHE A 225 -8.37 -7.40 15.10
C PHE A 225 -6.91 -7.82 14.98
N ASN A 226 -6.30 -7.42 13.88
CA ASN A 226 -4.92 -7.77 13.54
C ASN A 226 -3.93 -6.61 13.75
N VAL A 227 -4.41 -5.42 14.13
CA VAL A 227 -3.58 -4.26 14.52
C VAL A 227 -4.06 -3.70 15.85
N LEU A 228 -3.13 -3.31 16.73
CA LEU A 228 -3.39 -2.56 17.97
C LEU A 228 -2.55 -1.29 17.94
N LEU A 229 -3.19 -0.14 18.15
CA LEU A 229 -2.54 1.17 18.11
C LEU A 229 -2.57 1.80 19.50
N ILE A 230 -1.45 2.40 19.91
CA ILE A 230 -1.33 3.13 21.18
C ILE A 230 -1.00 4.59 20.87
N GLY A 231 -1.91 5.51 21.20
CA GLY A 231 -1.73 6.94 21.00
C GLY A 231 -3.04 7.70 20.76
N THR A 232 -2.97 9.03 20.72
CA THR A 232 -4.15 9.88 20.48
C THR A 232 -4.76 9.66 19.10
N GLU A 233 -6.06 9.92 18.96
CA GLU A 233 -6.75 9.96 17.65
C GLU A 233 -6.04 10.88 16.66
N ALA A 234 -5.60 12.07 17.11
CA ALA A 234 -4.87 13.02 16.28
C ALA A 234 -3.51 12.49 15.79
N ALA A 235 -2.79 11.75 16.64
CA ALA A 235 -1.55 11.10 16.25
C ALA A 235 -1.79 10.03 15.18
N ILE A 236 -2.79 9.18 15.38
CA ILE A 236 -3.22 8.15 14.42
C ILE A 236 -3.57 8.79 13.07
N ASP A 237 -4.41 9.82 13.08
CA ASP A 237 -4.81 10.52 11.84
C ASP A 237 -3.61 11.13 11.11
N SER A 238 -2.71 11.79 11.85
CA SER A 238 -1.51 12.38 11.27
C SER A 238 -0.56 11.34 10.66
N ALA A 239 -0.40 10.17 11.30
CA ALA A 239 0.45 9.09 10.83
C ALA A 239 -0.07 8.47 9.54
N PHE A 240 -1.37 8.11 9.49
CA PHE A 240 -1.98 7.57 8.28
C PHE A 240 -1.90 8.56 7.11
N ARG A 241 -2.26 9.83 7.34
CA ARG A 241 -2.19 10.86 6.30
C ARG A 241 -0.78 11.14 5.82
N GLY A 242 0.21 11.10 6.71
CA GLY A 242 1.62 11.33 6.40
C GLY A 242 2.16 10.37 5.35
N VAL A 243 1.56 9.19 5.21
CA VAL A 243 1.90 8.18 4.20
C VAL A 243 0.82 7.96 3.15
N GLY A 244 -0.13 8.90 3.00
CA GLY A 244 -1.08 8.91 1.89
C GLY A 244 -2.33 8.06 2.08
N TRP A 245 -2.55 7.50 3.27
CA TRP A 245 -3.86 6.97 3.63
C TRP A 245 -4.83 8.13 3.86
N ILE A 246 -6.07 7.94 3.43
CA ILE A 246 -7.13 8.96 3.49
C ILE A 246 -8.29 8.44 4.34
N PRO A 247 -8.93 9.28 5.17
CA PRO A 247 -10.10 8.86 5.92
C PRO A 247 -11.24 8.43 4.99
N ALA A 248 -11.83 7.27 5.27
CA ALA A 248 -12.97 6.77 4.51
C ALA A 248 -14.21 7.66 4.78
N GLN A 249 -14.96 8.00 3.72
CA GLN A 249 -16.18 8.77 3.89
C GLN A 249 -17.27 7.96 4.60
N LYS A 250 -18.07 8.64 5.43
CA LYS A 250 -19.32 8.06 5.95
C LYS A 250 -20.21 7.70 4.77
N ARG A 251 -20.88 6.54 4.86
CA ARG A 251 -21.81 6.07 3.81
C ARG A 251 -22.90 7.11 3.57
N SER A 252 -23.09 7.49 2.30
CA SER A 252 -24.22 8.28 1.81
C SER A 252 -24.63 7.79 0.42
N VAL A 253 -25.87 8.01 0.00
CA VAL A 253 -26.40 7.57 -1.31
C VAL A 253 -25.53 8.08 -2.46
N MET A 254 -25.08 9.34 -2.38
CA MET A 254 -24.18 9.96 -3.35
C MET A 254 -22.81 9.27 -3.43
N THR A 255 -22.26 8.82 -2.29
CA THR A 255 -20.94 8.18 -2.28
C THR A 255 -21.01 6.77 -2.85
N VAL A 256 -22.11 6.05 -2.59
CA VAL A 256 -22.37 4.72 -3.16
C VAL A 256 -22.55 4.78 -4.68
N THR A 257 -23.28 5.77 -5.21
CA THR A 257 -23.42 5.93 -6.67
C THR A 257 -22.10 6.30 -7.35
N ARG A 258 -21.26 7.12 -6.70
CA ARG A 258 -19.90 7.44 -7.18
C ARG A 258 -19.01 6.20 -7.26
N GLU A 259 -19.06 5.35 -6.24
CA GLU A 259 -18.31 4.09 -6.18
C GLU A 259 -18.74 3.11 -7.28
N ILE A 260 -20.05 2.93 -7.48
CA ILE A 260 -20.60 2.10 -8.58
C ILE A 260 -20.15 2.65 -9.95
N THR A 261 -20.24 3.97 -10.15
CA THR A 261 -19.81 4.61 -11.41
C THR A 261 -18.30 4.43 -11.64
N ALA A 262 -17.49 4.58 -10.59
CA ALA A 262 -16.04 4.34 -10.66
C ALA A 262 -15.72 2.87 -10.94
N ALA A 263 -16.51 1.93 -10.40
CA ALA A 263 -16.37 0.50 -10.66
C ALA A 263 -16.62 0.12 -12.11
N ILE A 264 -17.69 0.64 -12.69
CA ILE A 264 -18.00 0.48 -14.12
C ILE A 264 -16.88 1.09 -14.96
N ALA A 265 -16.41 2.29 -14.59
CA ALA A 265 -15.35 2.98 -15.31
C ALA A 265 -13.93 2.42 -15.06
N SER A 266 -13.77 1.41 -14.19
CA SER A 266 -12.48 0.89 -13.74
C SER A 266 -11.51 2.00 -13.27
N ARG A 267 -12.05 3.04 -12.62
CA ARG A 267 -11.29 4.16 -12.05
C ARG A 267 -11.11 3.95 -10.54
N PRO A 268 -10.07 4.54 -9.93
CA PRO A 268 -9.99 4.62 -8.47
C PRO A 268 -11.22 5.36 -7.92
N ALA A 269 -11.80 4.86 -6.84
CA ALA A 269 -12.83 5.56 -6.08
C ALA A 269 -12.17 6.14 -4.82
N MET A 270 -11.74 7.40 -4.91
CA MET A 270 -11.12 8.09 -3.76
C MET A 270 -12.18 8.32 -2.67
N ASN A 271 -11.79 8.08 -1.44
CA ASN A 271 -12.62 8.17 -0.23
C ASN A 271 -13.90 7.34 -0.34
N ALA A 272 -13.84 6.16 -0.94
CA ALA A 272 -15.02 5.30 -1.02
C ALA A 272 -15.39 4.80 0.39
N PRO A 273 -16.68 4.60 0.69
CA PRO A 273 -17.09 4.25 2.03
C PRO A 273 -16.68 2.80 2.31
N VAL A 274 -16.01 2.56 3.44
CA VAL A 274 -15.84 1.21 3.94
C VAL A 274 -17.13 0.71 4.56
N SER A 275 -17.34 -0.61 4.56
CA SER A 275 -18.52 -1.15 5.22
C SER A 275 -18.50 -0.90 6.73
N THR A 276 -19.62 -0.44 7.29
CA THR A 276 -19.74 -0.29 8.74
C THR A 276 -19.75 -1.65 9.40
N GLN A 277 -18.83 -1.86 10.34
CA GLN A 277 -18.78 -3.01 11.22
C GLN A 277 -18.85 -2.52 12.66
N TYR A 278 -19.23 -3.41 13.55
CA TYR A 278 -19.49 -3.08 14.93
C TYR A 278 -18.51 -3.82 15.84
N PHE A 279 -18.30 -3.29 17.03
CA PHE A 279 -17.57 -3.95 18.11
C PHE A 279 -18.27 -3.53 19.39
N GLU A 280 -18.75 -4.51 20.16
CA GLU A 280 -19.57 -4.28 21.36
C GLU A 280 -20.75 -3.34 21.09
N GLY A 281 -21.43 -3.56 19.95
CA GLY A 281 -22.56 -2.74 19.51
C GLY A 281 -22.22 -1.31 19.03
N ARG A 282 -20.95 -0.89 19.06
CA ARG A 282 -20.51 0.42 18.53
C ARG A 282 -19.95 0.32 17.11
N PRO A 283 -20.31 1.23 16.19
CA PRO A 283 -19.67 1.29 14.87
C PRO A 283 -18.19 1.70 15.00
N GLN A 284 -17.39 1.46 13.97
CA GLN A 284 -15.99 1.92 13.96
C GLN A 284 -15.88 3.44 14.20
N ASP A 285 -14.89 3.84 15.00
CA ASP A 285 -14.63 5.25 15.29
C ASP A 285 -13.86 5.91 14.14
N LEU A 286 -12.85 5.20 13.61
CA LEU A 286 -12.04 5.64 12.49
C LEU A 286 -12.01 4.59 11.37
N ALA A 287 -11.78 5.06 10.15
CA ALA A 287 -11.48 4.20 9.02
C ALA A 287 -10.59 4.93 8.03
N TYR A 288 -9.57 4.24 7.55
CA TYR A 288 -8.63 4.76 6.56
C TYR A 288 -8.55 3.83 5.36
N GLU A 289 -8.33 4.41 4.19
CA GLU A 289 -8.04 3.69 2.97
C GLU A 289 -6.78 4.21 2.28
N LEU A 290 -6.02 3.30 1.67
CA LEU A 290 -4.98 3.63 0.71
C LEU A 290 -5.44 3.14 -0.68
N PRO A 291 -5.81 4.08 -1.59
CA PRO A 291 -6.39 3.74 -2.89
C PRO A 291 -5.41 3.00 -3.80
N GLY A 292 -5.88 1.93 -4.44
CA GLY A 292 -5.15 1.25 -5.50
C GLY A 292 -5.44 1.82 -6.90
N PRO A 293 -4.98 1.14 -7.97
CA PRO A 293 -5.07 1.60 -9.36
C PRO A 293 -6.50 1.67 -9.90
N ASN A 294 -7.45 1.03 -9.23
CA ASN A 294 -8.88 1.01 -9.56
C ASN A 294 -9.71 0.64 -8.31
N VAL A 295 -11.03 0.77 -8.39
CA VAL A 295 -11.93 0.48 -7.25
C VAL A 295 -11.78 -0.92 -6.64
N ARG A 296 -11.33 -1.92 -7.42
CA ARG A 296 -11.30 -3.31 -6.96
C ARG A 296 -10.14 -3.56 -6.00
N ILE A 297 -9.13 -2.72 -6.04
CA ILE A 297 -7.92 -2.87 -5.24
C ILE A 297 -7.83 -1.67 -4.30
N ARG A 298 -7.92 -1.94 -3.01
CA ARG A 298 -7.84 -0.92 -1.97
C ARG A 298 -7.37 -1.54 -0.67
N HIS A 299 -6.42 -0.88 -0.05
CA HIS A 299 -5.98 -1.15 1.30
C HIS A 299 -6.90 -0.41 2.27
N HIS A 300 -7.37 -1.05 3.34
CA HIS A 300 -8.22 -0.36 4.31
C HIS A 300 -8.07 -0.92 5.73
N ILE A 301 -8.31 -0.07 6.70
CA ILE A 301 -8.37 -0.44 8.13
C ILE A 301 -9.57 0.23 8.78
N ARG A 302 -10.29 -0.52 9.61
CA ARG A 302 -11.31 -0.01 10.54
C ARG A 302 -10.74 -0.02 11.94
N ILE A 303 -11.00 1.01 12.74
CA ILE A 303 -10.39 1.19 14.06
C ILE A 303 -11.47 1.56 15.08
N TRP A 304 -11.38 0.95 16.27
CA TRP A 304 -12.24 1.20 17.42
C TRP A 304 -11.40 1.59 18.62
N LEU A 305 -11.85 2.59 19.38
CA LEU A 305 -11.28 2.92 20.68
C LEU A 305 -11.63 1.81 21.67
N LEU A 306 -10.60 1.21 22.28
CA LEU A 306 -10.73 0.15 23.27
C LEU A 306 -10.61 0.70 24.70
N ASP A 307 -9.63 1.59 24.95
CA ASP A 307 -9.42 2.23 26.25
C ASP A 307 -9.05 3.71 26.07
N THR A 308 -9.91 4.58 26.58
CA THR A 308 -9.74 6.04 26.47
C THR A 308 -8.57 6.56 27.31
N LEU A 309 -8.32 6.00 28.50
CA LEU A 309 -7.29 6.47 29.42
C LEU A 309 -5.90 6.04 28.92
N ALA A 310 -5.78 4.78 28.50
CA ALA A 310 -4.55 4.24 27.94
C ALA A 310 -4.34 4.59 26.45
N GLN A 311 -5.34 5.23 25.81
CA GLN A 311 -5.35 5.58 24.38
C GLN A 311 -5.07 4.38 23.47
N VAL A 312 -5.73 3.25 23.79
CA VAL A 312 -5.57 1.99 23.07
C VAL A 312 -6.70 1.82 22.08
N TRP A 313 -6.34 1.43 20.86
CA TRP A 313 -7.27 1.18 19.77
C TRP A 313 -7.02 -0.20 19.17
N VAL A 314 -8.09 -0.86 18.73
CA VAL A 314 -8.02 -2.11 17.99
C VAL A 314 -8.46 -1.89 16.55
N GLY A 315 -7.76 -2.53 15.62
CA GLY A 315 -7.93 -2.34 14.19
C GLY A 315 -8.08 -3.66 13.44
N ALA A 316 -8.98 -3.66 12.46
CA ALA A 316 -9.14 -4.71 11.48
C ALA A 316 -8.68 -4.19 10.10
N ALA A 317 -7.48 -4.61 9.70
CA ALA A 317 -6.85 -4.26 8.43
C ALA A 317 -7.11 -5.33 7.37
N ASN A 318 -7.66 -4.94 6.22
CA ASN A 318 -7.99 -5.83 5.10
C ASN A 318 -7.65 -5.20 3.74
N LYS A 319 -7.27 -6.03 2.76
CA LYS A 319 -7.05 -5.62 1.37
C LYS A 319 -8.21 -6.08 0.49
N ASP A 320 -8.83 -5.17 -0.22
CA ASP A 320 -9.75 -5.48 -1.31
C ASP A 320 -8.94 -5.86 -2.56
N VAL A 321 -9.33 -6.95 -3.23
CA VAL A 321 -8.70 -7.52 -4.44
C VAL A 321 -9.71 -7.87 -5.53
N GLY A 322 -10.93 -7.34 -5.43
CA GLY A 322 -12.03 -7.61 -6.35
C GLY A 322 -13.32 -6.90 -5.95
N VAL A 323 -14.32 -7.00 -6.84
CA VAL A 323 -15.71 -6.63 -6.55
C VAL A 323 -16.59 -7.83 -6.85
N ILE A 324 -17.49 -8.14 -5.93
CA ILE A 324 -18.51 -9.17 -6.00
C ILE A 324 -19.84 -8.47 -6.29
N PHE A 325 -20.42 -8.79 -7.44
CA PHE A 325 -21.78 -8.39 -7.79
C PHE A 325 -22.70 -9.58 -7.50
N LYS A 326 -23.67 -9.40 -6.59
CA LYS A 326 -24.74 -10.36 -6.39
C LYS A 326 -25.99 -9.83 -7.08
N PRO A 327 -26.60 -10.57 -8.01
CA PRO A 327 -27.74 -10.08 -8.81
C PRO A 327 -28.95 -9.60 -7.99
N TRP A 328 -29.09 -10.08 -6.76
CA TRP A 328 -30.20 -9.82 -5.85
C TRP A 328 -29.86 -8.85 -4.70
N GLU A 329 -28.60 -8.43 -4.56
CA GLU A 329 -28.22 -7.40 -3.59
C GLU A 329 -27.88 -6.11 -4.36
N PRO A 330 -28.50 -4.96 -4.04
CA PRO A 330 -28.26 -3.70 -4.75
C PRO A 330 -26.84 -3.13 -4.55
N GLN A 331 -26.02 -3.76 -3.71
CA GLN A 331 -24.68 -3.30 -3.34
C GLN A 331 -23.61 -4.27 -3.82
N ALA A 332 -22.67 -3.76 -4.61
CA ALA A 332 -21.42 -4.43 -4.87
C ALA A 332 -20.63 -4.57 -3.54
N THR A 333 -20.21 -5.79 -3.20
CA THR A 333 -19.36 -6.05 -2.03
C THR A 333 -17.94 -6.31 -2.51
N HIS A 334 -16.92 -5.74 -1.88
CA HIS A 334 -15.54 -6.00 -2.28
C HIS A 334 -15.14 -7.44 -1.92
N ARG A 335 -14.34 -8.06 -2.79
CA ARG A 335 -13.66 -9.33 -2.48
C ARG A 335 -12.39 -8.99 -1.71
N ILE A 336 -12.26 -9.54 -0.51
CA ILE A 336 -11.10 -9.35 0.38
C ILE A 336 -10.06 -10.43 0.10
N GLU A 337 -8.78 -10.07 0.21
CA GLU A 337 -7.65 -11.00 0.25
C GLU A 337 -7.74 -11.87 1.52
N PRO A 338 -7.85 -13.21 1.39
CA PRO A 338 -8.00 -14.07 2.56
C PRO A 338 -6.85 -14.01 3.56
N HIS A 339 -5.60 -13.79 3.10
CA HIS A 339 -4.42 -13.70 3.97
C HIS A 339 -4.27 -12.28 4.52
N ILE A 340 -4.97 -12.01 5.62
CA ILE A 340 -5.08 -10.65 6.18
C ILE A 340 -3.79 -10.14 6.83
N ASP A 341 -2.85 -11.05 7.14
CA ASP A 341 -1.55 -10.69 7.73
C ASP A 341 -0.72 -9.81 6.78
N HIS A 342 -0.85 -10.00 5.47
CA HIS A 342 -0.22 -9.13 4.49
C HIS A 342 -0.68 -7.68 4.60
N GLU A 343 -1.95 -7.46 4.95
CA GLU A 343 -2.48 -6.12 5.15
C GLU A 343 -2.08 -5.55 6.51
N ARG A 344 -2.08 -6.37 7.57
CA ARG A 344 -1.53 -5.98 8.88
C ARG A 344 -0.10 -5.46 8.71
N ASP A 345 0.77 -6.24 8.08
CA ASP A 345 2.18 -5.90 7.92
C ASP A 345 2.36 -4.67 7.00
N ARG A 346 1.47 -4.51 6.01
CA ARG A 346 1.39 -3.29 5.20
C ARG A 346 1.07 -2.05 6.04
N VAL A 347 0.07 -2.12 6.92
CA VAL A 347 -0.27 -1.00 7.83
C VAL A 347 0.89 -0.67 8.75
N VAL A 348 1.54 -1.69 9.34
CA VAL A 348 2.70 -1.50 10.23
C VAL A 348 3.83 -0.76 9.49
N HIS A 349 4.26 -1.26 8.34
CA HIS A 349 5.33 -0.63 7.57
C HIS A 349 4.98 0.79 7.12
N ASP A 350 3.71 1.06 6.83
CA ASP A 350 3.23 2.39 6.45
C ASP A 350 3.27 3.35 7.63
N LEU A 351 2.87 2.91 8.82
CA LEU A 351 2.97 3.71 10.04
C LEU A 351 4.43 3.96 10.43
N GLU A 352 5.33 2.98 10.31
CA GLU A 352 6.77 3.21 10.53
C GLU A 352 7.37 4.16 9.49
N ALA A 353 6.98 4.03 8.21
CA ALA A 353 7.43 4.91 7.13
C ALA A 353 7.00 6.37 7.34
N SER A 354 5.92 6.62 8.09
CA SER A 354 5.51 7.98 8.48
C SER A 354 6.54 8.67 9.37
N GLY A 355 7.43 7.90 10.03
CA GLY A 355 8.38 8.38 11.03
C GLY A 355 7.76 8.59 12.42
N CYS A 356 6.48 8.24 12.58
CA CYS A 356 5.69 8.50 13.80
C CYS A 356 5.02 7.25 14.36
N GLY A 357 5.16 6.10 13.69
CA GLY A 357 4.78 4.79 14.20
C GLY A 357 6.03 4.02 14.59
N ASP A 358 5.99 3.36 15.74
CA ASP A 358 7.02 2.44 16.19
C ASP A 358 6.37 1.07 16.39
N PHE A 359 6.78 0.08 15.58
CA PHE A 359 6.38 -1.31 15.81
C PHE A 359 6.99 -1.80 17.13
N LEU A 360 6.14 -2.30 18.03
CA LEU A 360 6.56 -2.78 19.34
C LEU A 360 6.74 -4.29 19.34
N ASP A 361 5.67 -5.04 19.04
CA ASP A 361 5.71 -6.50 19.03
C ASP A 361 4.49 -7.09 18.30
N TYR A 362 4.52 -8.39 18.09
CA TYR A 362 3.34 -9.19 17.82
C TYR A 362 2.83 -9.82 19.12
N MET A 363 1.53 -9.71 19.38
CA MET A 363 0.89 -10.39 20.50
C MET A 363 -0.25 -11.30 20.04
N THR A 364 -0.59 -12.31 20.82
CA THR A 364 -1.78 -13.14 20.58
C THR A 364 -2.89 -12.74 21.54
N LEU A 365 -3.98 -12.16 21.01
CA LEU A 365 -5.14 -11.79 21.81
C LEU A 365 -5.91 -13.05 22.25
N PRO A 366 -6.45 -13.10 23.48
CA PRO A 366 -7.30 -14.21 23.91
C PRO A 366 -8.50 -14.39 22.98
N GLY A 367 -8.69 -15.62 22.46
CA GLY A 367 -9.75 -15.90 21.48
C GLY A 367 -9.40 -15.51 20.04
N ALA A 368 -8.14 -15.19 19.74
CA ALA A 368 -7.65 -15.07 18.38
C ALA A 368 -7.91 -16.36 17.58
N ILE A 369 -8.18 -16.18 16.29
CA ILE A 369 -8.45 -17.27 15.35
C ILE A 369 -7.33 -17.32 14.32
N THR A 370 -7.14 -18.47 13.69
CA THR A 370 -6.22 -18.64 12.54
C THR A 370 -6.96 -18.77 11.21
N GLU A 371 -8.22 -19.22 11.25
CA GLU A 371 -9.11 -19.27 10.09
C GLU A 371 -10.53 -18.87 10.49
N GLY A 372 -11.29 -18.29 9.55
CA GLY A 372 -12.68 -17.95 9.80
C GLY A 372 -13.40 -17.37 8.59
N ARG A 373 -14.57 -16.79 8.85
CA ARG A 373 -15.34 -16.00 7.88
C ARG A 373 -15.79 -14.69 8.49
N ASN A 374 -15.81 -13.62 7.68
CA ASN A 374 -16.30 -12.32 8.12
C ASN A 374 -17.82 -12.16 7.92
N VAL A 375 -18.34 -10.97 8.22
CA VAL A 375 -19.77 -10.62 8.10
C VAL A 375 -20.34 -10.85 6.70
N SER A 376 -19.51 -10.82 5.67
CA SER A 376 -19.91 -11.05 4.27
C SER A 376 -19.72 -12.50 3.83
N GLY A 377 -19.31 -13.39 4.74
CA GLY A 377 -19.06 -14.81 4.48
C GLY A 377 -17.73 -15.11 3.80
N GLN A 378 -16.84 -14.13 3.64
CA GLN A 378 -15.55 -14.30 2.95
C GLN A 378 -14.54 -15.01 3.85
N LYS A 379 -13.70 -15.88 3.27
CA LYS A 379 -12.67 -16.62 4.02
C LYS A 379 -11.60 -15.66 4.55
N ILE A 380 -11.16 -15.90 5.78
CA ILE A 380 -10.02 -15.25 6.43
C ILE A 380 -9.02 -16.34 6.85
N VAL A 381 -7.74 -16.04 6.67
CA VAL A 381 -6.58 -16.82 7.12
C VAL A 381 -5.58 -15.85 7.75
N THR A 382 -5.08 -16.19 8.94
CA THR A 382 -4.12 -15.40 9.70
C THR A 382 -3.28 -16.29 10.61
N ASP A 383 -2.10 -15.84 10.98
CA ASP A 383 -1.25 -16.44 12.02
C ASP A 383 -1.80 -16.24 13.46
N GLY A 384 -2.91 -15.50 13.61
CA GLY A 384 -3.58 -15.25 14.88
C GLY A 384 -2.89 -14.20 15.76
N ARG A 385 -1.88 -13.50 15.22
CA ARG A 385 -1.15 -12.42 15.91
C ARG A 385 -1.71 -11.05 15.55
N THR A 386 -1.64 -10.15 16.51
CA THR A 386 -1.99 -8.73 16.39
C THR A 386 -0.70 -7.93 16.48
N ALA A 387 -0.44 -7.07 15.49
CA ALA A 387 0.71 -6.17 15.53
C ALA A 387 0.43 -5.00 16.46
N VAL A 388 1.35 -4.70 17.37
CA VAL A 388 1.26 -3.57 18.30
C VAL A 388 2.13 -2.43 17.78
N VAL A 389 1.53 -1.26 17.58
CA VAL A 389 2.23 -0.06 17.09
C VAL A 389 1.95 1.11 18.01
N GLN A 390 3.02 1.73 18.51
CA GLN A 390 2.92 3.01 19.21
C GLN A 390 2.93 4.13 18.20
N VAL A 391 2.00 5.08 18.31
CA VAL A 391 1.83 6.16 17.35
C VAL A 391 1.96 7.51 18.05
N ARG A 392 2.76 8.38 17.47
CA ARG A 392 3.03 9.76 17.93
C ARG A 392 2.59 10.75 16.85
N GLY A 393 2.43 12.02 17.22
CA GLY A 393 2.06 13.06 16.26
C GLY A 393 3.14 13.26 15.20
N CYS A 394 2.74 13.32 13.92
CA CYS A 394 3.66 13.55 12.81
C CYS A 394 3.97 15.02 12.56
N GLY A 395 5.20 15.26 12.07
CA GLY A 395 5.52 16.48 11.33
C GLY A 395 4.83 16.53 9.95
N PRO A 396 5.03 17.61 9.18
CA PRO A 396 4.45 17.70 7.83
C PRO A 396 4.93 16.54 6.92
N PRO A 397 4.09 16.08 5.97
CA PRO A 397 4.45 15.00 5.05
C PRO A 397 5.71 15.32 4.24
N LEU A 398 6.44 14.27 3.82
CA LEU A 398 7.57 14.43 2.91
C LEU A 398 7.09 15.06 1.59
N THR A 399 7.54 16.28 1.31
CA THR A 399 7.33 16.96 0.02
C THR A 399 8.49 16.68 -0.93
N PRO A 400 8.23 16.56 -2.26
CA PRO A 400 9.25 16.44 -3.29
C PRO A 400 10.26 17.57 -3.32
#